data_AF-A0A8T3N0T9-F1
#
_entry.id   AF-A0A8T3N0T9-F1
#
_cell.length_a   1.000
_cell.length_b   1.000
_cell.length_c   1.000
_cell.angle_alpha   90.00
_cell.angle_beta   90.00
_cell.angle_gamma   90.00
#
_symmetry.space_group_name_H-M   'P 1'
#
loop_
_entity.id
_entity.type
_entity.pdbx_description
1 polymer ?
#
loop_
_entity_poly.entity_id
_entity_poly.type
_entity_poly.pdbx_seq_one_letter_code
_entity_poly.pdbx_strand_id
1 'polypeptide(L)' 'MDIELVTNPRADEEFRTHARGLLDQGAQTPEALASALQERYPGVVVRARDIEGERRTVWYVYREGRWVSGQPEKADGEGR' A
#
# COMPACT_ATOMS: atom_id res chain seq x y z
N MET A 1 3.50 -13.41 -10.95
CA MET A 1 3.48 -12.98 -9.54
C MET A 1 2.05 -12.68 -9.20
N ASP A 2 1.51 -13.30 -8.15
CA ASP A 2 0.17 -13.01 -7.67
C ASP A 2 0.26 -11.84 -6.68
N ILE A 3 -0.22 -10.66 -7.10
CA ILE A 3 -0.20 -9.43 -6.30
C ILE A 3 -1.60 -9.21 -5.72
N GLU A 4 -1.70 -9.32 -4.39
CA GLU A 4 -2.92 -9.02 -3.68
C GLU A 4 -2.96 -7.53 -3.32
N LEU A 5 -3.97 -6.80 -3.79
CA LEU A 5 -4.17 -5.40 -3.42
C LEU A 5 -5.18 -5.30 -2.28
N VAL A 6 -4.77 -4.65 -1.20
CA VAL A 6 -5.62 -4.27 -0.08
C VAL A 6 -5.74 -2.76 -0.03
N THR A 7 -6.87 -2.22 -0.49
CA THR A 7 -7.14 -0.78 -0.47
C THR A 7 -7.76 -0.34 0.86
N ASN A 8 -7.40 0.87 1.30
CA ASN A 8 -8.00 1.56 2.42
C ASN A 8 -8.41 2.98 2.00
N PRO A 9 -9.71 3.35 2.05
CA PRO A 9 -10.84 2.57 2.58
C PRO A 9 -11.28 1.40 1.69
N ARG A 10 -11.63 0.26 2.32
CA ARG A 10 -12.05 -0.97 1.61
C ARG A 10 -13.39 -0.84 0.89
N ALA A 11 -14.21 0.11 1.30
CA ALA A 11 -15.52 0.40 0.69
C ALA A 11 -15.40 1.23 -0.61
N ASP A 12 -14.20 1.72 -0.95
CA ASP A 12 -13.98 2.52 -2.15
C ASP A 12 -13.69 1.62 -3.35
N GLU A 13 -14.76 1.17 -4.00
CA GLU A 13 -14.71 0.26 -5.14
C GLU A 13 -14.09 0.92 -6.39
N GLU A 14 -14.29 2.22 -6.58
CA GLU A 14 -13.69 2.98 -7.67
C GLU A 14 -12.16 2.98 -7.53
N PHE A 15 -11.66 3.32 -6.34
CA PHE A 15 -10.23 3.31 -6.04
C PHE A 15 -9.64 1.91 -6.21
N ARG A 16 -10.33 0.87 -5.73
CA ARG A 16 -9.89 -0.52 -5.87
C ARG A 16 -9.81 -0.95 -7.33
N THR A 17 -10.81 -0.61 -8.12
CA THR A 17 -10.85 -0.95 -9.55
C THR A 17 -9.74 -0.21 -10.30
N HIS A 18 -9.52 1.06 -9.99
CA HIS A 18 -8.46 1.84 -10.60
C HIS A 18 -7.06 1.31 -10.26
N ALA A 19 -6.78 1.03 -8.99
CA ALA A 19 -5.51 0.44 -8.57
C ALA A 19 -5.27 -0.95 -9.20
N ARG A 20 -6.32 -1.77 -9.34
CA ARG A 20 -6.22 -3.06 -10.04
C ARG A 20 -5.97 -2.90 -11.53
N GLY A 21 -6.60 -1.92 -12.19
CA GLY A 21 -6.37 -1.61 -13.59
C GLY A 21 -4.91 -1.22 -13.85
N LEU A 22 -4.31 -0.43 -12.97
CA LEU A 22 -2.90 -0.03 -13.09
C LEU A 22 -1.93 -1.22 -12.98
N LEU A 23 -2.24 -2.23 -12.15
CA LEU A 23 -1.47 -3.48 -12.13
C LEU A 23 -1.53 -4.21 -13.47
N ASP A 24 -2.72 -4.30 -14.07
CA ASP A 24 -2.93 -4.96 -15.36
C ASP A 24 -2.21 -4.22 -16.50
N GLN A 25 -2.12 -2.89 -16.40
CA GLN A 25 -1.36 -2.04 -17.31
C GLN A 25 0.17 -2.14 -17.14
N GLY A 26 0.65 -2.89 -16.14
CA GLY A 26 2.08 -3.18 -15.96
C GLY A 26 2.75 -2.48 -14.76
N ALA A 27 2.01 -1.87 -13.84
CA ALA A 27 2.57 -1.32 -12.61
C ALA A 27 3.00 -2.45 -11.64
N GLN A 28 4.12 -3.12 -11.93
CA GLN A 28 4.60 -4.28 -11.18
C GLN A 28 5.45 -3.94 -9.94
N THR A 29 5.60 -2.66 -9.62
CA THR A 29 6.26 -2.20 -8.38
C THR A 29 5.33 -1.29 -7.56
N PRO A 30 5.45 -1.30 -6.21
CA PRO A 30 4.66 -0.41 -5.36
C PRO A 30 4.89 1.06 -5.68
N GLU A 31 6.12 1.44 -6.06
CA GLU A 31 6.48 2.81 -6.45
C GLU A 31 5.81 3.23 -7.77
N ALA A 32 5.78 2.35 -8.77
CA ALA A 32 5.09 2.63 -10.04
C ALA A 32 3.57 2.78 -9.82
N LEU A 33 2.98 1.89 -9.00
CA LEU A 33 1.57 1.98 -8.66
C LEU A 33 1.25 3.25 -7.87
N ALA A 34 2.09 3.63 -6.90
CA ALA A 34 1.93 4.86 -6.13
C ALA A 34 1.99 6.08 -7.05
N SER A 35 3.01 6.17 -7.90
CA SER A 35 3.20 7.30 -8.83
C SER A 35 1.99 7.49 -9.76
N ALA A 36 1.49 6.40 -10.35
CA ALA A 36 0.30 6.46 -11.21
C ALA A 36 -0.98 6.82 -10.44
N LEU A 37 -1.15 6.32 -9.20
CA LEU A 37 -2.28 6.69 -8.36
C LEU A 37 -2.20 8.14 -7.87
N GLN A 38 -0.99 8.69 -7.68
CA GLN A 38 -0.78 10.06 -7.21
C GLN A 38 -1.34 11.12 -8.16
N GLU A 39 -1.45 10.82 -9.46
CA GLU A 39 -2.05 11.73 -10.45
C GLU A 39 -3.53 12.06 -10.12
N ARG A 40 -4.27 11.09 -9.56
CA ARG A 40 -5.68 11.26 -9.18
C ARG A 40 -5.89 11.37 -7.67
N TYR A 41 -4.99 10.78 -6.89
CA TYR A 41 -5.06 10.71 -5.42
C TYR A 41 -3.73 11.18 -4.83
N PRO A 42 -3.53 12.50 -4.67
CA PRO A 42 -2.21 13.05 -4.31
C PRO A 42 -1.68 12.57 -2.95
N GLY A 43 -2.55 12.11 -2.06
CA GLY A 43 -2.19 11.55 -0.75
C GLY A 43 -1.93 10.05 -0.74
N VAL A 44 -1.97 9.36 -1.88
CA VAL A 44 -1.89 7.89 -1.90
C VAL A 44 -0.53 7.37 -1.45
N VAL A 45 -0.53 6.27 -0.69
CA VAL A 45 0.68 5.56 -0.29
C VAL A 45 0.51 4.08 -0.56
N VAL A 46 1.48 3.46 -1.23
CA VAL A 46 1.53 2.02 -1.47
C VAL A 46 2.66 1.40 -0.66
N ARG A 47 2.35 0.33 0.09
CA ARG A 47 3.33 -0.44 0.85
C ARG A 47 3.26 -1.90 0.46
N ALA A 48 4.36 -2.42 -0.08
CA ALA A 48 4.52 -3.85 -0.21
C ALA A 48 4.78 -4.47 1.17
N ARG A 49 3.96 -5.46 1.53
CA ARG A 49 4.21 -6.33 2.66
C ARG A 49 4.65 -7.68 2.09
N ASP A 50 5.90 -8.00 2.35
CA ASP A 50 6.41 -9.35 2.14
C ASP A 50 5.87 -10.25 3.26
N ILE A 51 5.23 -11.35 2.89
CA ILE A 51 4.83 -12.39 3.84
C ILE A 51 5.86 -13.50 3.65
N GLU A 52 6.87 -13.51 4.53
CA GLU A 52 7.91 -14.53 4.52
C GLU A 52 7.28 -15.93 4.56
N GLY A 53 7.46 -16.71 3.49
CA GLY A 53 6.97 -18.08 3.37
C GLY A 53 5.89 -18.32 2.31
N GLU A 54 5.27 -17.27 1.75
CA GLU A 54 4.28 -17.40 0.66
C GLU A 54 4.77 -16.73 -0.63
N ARG A 55 4.50 -17.34 -1.80
CA ARG A 55 4.79 -16.74 -3.13
C ARG A 55 3.84 -15.58 -3.49
N ARG A 56 3.28 -14.89 -2.50
CA ARG A 56 2.26 -13.86 -2.66
C ARG A 56 2.79 -12.54 -2.13
N THR A 57 2.67 -11.51 -2.95
CA THR A 57 3.06 -10.16 -2.56
C THR A 57 1.80 -9.38 -2.25
N VAL A 58 1.62 -8.97 -0.99
CA VAL A 58 0.44 -8.19 -0.57
C VAL A 58 0.81 -6.72 -0.55
N TRP A 59 0.06 -5.89 -1.28
CA TRP A 59 0.26 -4.45 -1.33
C TRP A 59 -0.89 -3.73 -0.65
N TYR A 60 -0.55 -2.99 0.40
CA TYR A 60 -1.48 -2.11 1.08
C TYR A 60 -1.47 -0.74 0.42
N VAL A 61 -2.64 -0.28 0.00
CA VAL A 61 -2.83 0.97 -0.73
C VAL A 61 -3.71 1.89 0.10
N TYR A 62 -3.16 2.98 0.61
CA TYR A 62 -3.86 3.95 1.43
C TYR A 62 -4.18 5.19 0.59
N ARG A 63 -5.46 5.46 0.31
CA ARG A 63 -5.88 6.59 -0.53
C ARG A 63 -5.46 7.95 0.04
N GLU A 64 -5.55 8.11 1.36
CA GLU A 64 -5.32 9.38 2.06
C GLU A 64 -3.96 9.43 2.78
N GLY A 65 -3.10 8.44 2.57
CA GLY A 65 -1.73 8.44 3.13
C GLY A 65 -1.68 8.20 4.63
N ARG A 66 -2.81 7.94 5.29
CA ARG A 66 -2.87 7.60 6.71
C ARG A 66 -2.49 6.13 6.92
N TRP A 67 -1.20 5.89 7.01
CA TRP A 67 -0.64 4.69 7.62
C TRP A 67 -0.23 5.03 9.05
N VAL A 68 -1.01 4.57 10.04
CA VAL A 68 -0.55 4.52 11.43
C VAL A 68 0.35 3.29 11.55
N SER A 69 1.66 3.52 11.47
CA SER A 69 2.64 2.54 11.91
C SER A 69 2.41 2.26 13.39
N GLY A 70 1.66 1.21 13.71
CA GLY A 70 1.75 0.56 15.00
C GLY A 70 3.07 -0.21 15.08
N GLN A 71 4.21 0.47 14.98
CA GLN A 71 5.33 0.03 15.78
C GLN A 71 5.00 0.49 17.20
N PRO A 72 4.99 -0.38 18.23
CA PRO A 72 5.25 0.16 19.55
C PRO A 72 6.55 0.93 19.40
N GLU A 73 6.50 2.21 19.68
CA GLU A 73 7.68 2.96 20.06
C GLU A 73 8.39 2.07 21.09
N LYS A 74 9.46 1.39 20.65
CA LYS A 74 10.49 0.93 21.56
C LYS A 74 11.03 2.23 22.13
N ALA A 75 10.40 2.71 23.21
CA ALA A 75 10.97 3.67 24.11
C ALA A 75 12.13 2.97 24.81
N ASP A 76 13.22 2.78 24.08
CA ASP A 76 14.49 2.41 24.65
C ASP A 76 15.31 3.69 24.75
N GLY A 77 15.46 4.15 26.00
CA GLY A 77 16.52 5.05 26.43
C GLY A 77 16.13 6.51 26.58
N GLU A 78 15.78 6.92 27.80
CA GLU A 78 16.71 7.60 28.71
C GLU A 78 15.94 8.44 29.75
N GLY A 79 16.12 8.15 31.05
CA GLY A 79 15.45 8.96 32.07
C GLY A 79 15.52 8.49 33.53
N ARG A 80 16.75 8.28 34.03
CA ARG A 80 17.18 8.34 35.46
C ARG A 80 16.72 7.23 36.42
#